data_AF-A0A954Z4E6-F1
#
_entry.id   AF-A0A954Z4E6-F1
#
_cell.length_a   1.000
_cell.length_b   1.000
_cell.length_c   1.000
_cell.angle_alpha   90.00
_cell.angle_beta   90.00
_cell.angle_gamma   90.00
#
_symmetry.space_group_name_H-M   'P 1'
#
loop_
_entity.id
_entity.type
_entity.pdbx_description
1 polymer ?
#
loop_
_entity_poly.entity_id
_entity_poly.type
_entity_poly.pdbx_seq_one_letter_code
_entity_poly.pdbx_strand_id
1 'polypeptide(L)'
;IREDAVRVNRRRLSQWLHWASYSTVSFPRIVLQLDSVDDQLQRASIQIVREARFNVPIPRRFFQLGAPAGSTLVDSRRAGRPNYVARLNRDVFDAASQEEVQRAVKPLDEAFTETELAAFDELRRIYVLSQDEVLQRFEPPFSLSHRYLPRMMSPNYVGPRYDEFYYIMSRQEHELRPRHSYDGLAPTLSNLIASILEHPLVDVEIPVDVLQLKLPGDYLLREGATREELVVELSKIVSRELDRPVQLAFYEVERAVYVARGEFAVADSVPTEPRGRPLLAVNSGDYSGDHGESIHFGDISELLEDVGEYIGMKIIDETTSSDQRLAWSERWYDRPDLASQGEFQIDPAFVLRLVADQTGLQFVESSRTTRILGVIGE
;
A
#
# COMPACT_ATOMS: atom_id res chain seq x y z
N ILE A 1 34.18 33.81 10.62
CA ILE A 1 34.56 32.39 10.81
C ILE A 1 33.72 31.59 9.84
N ARG A 2 34.38 30.77 9.01
CA ARG A 2 33.90 30.23 7.74
C ARG A 2 32.74 29.23 7.86
N GLU A 3 32.02 29.15 6.75
CA GLU A 3 30.97 28.21 6.31
C GLU A 3 31.38 26.73 6.25
N ASP A 4 32.36 26.29 7.06
CA ASP A 4 32.97 24.96 6.99
C ASP A 4 32.48 23.97 8.08
N ALA A 5 31.44 24.32 8.85
CA ALA A 5 31.09 23.55 10.07
C ALA A 5 29.96 22.51 9.94
N VAL A 6 29.38 22.26 8.76
CA VAL A 6 28.23 21.33 8.62
C VAL A 6 28.50 20.15 7.67
N ARG A 7 29.69 19.57 7.77
CA ARG A 7 29.91 18.16 7.43
C ARG A 7 30.38 17.41 8.66
N VAL A 8 29.47 17.30 9.65
CA VAL A 8 29.62 16.27 10.67
C VAL A 8 29.51 14.92 9.98
N ASN A 9 30.62 14.21 9.96
CA ASN A 9 30.83 12.95 9.29
C ASN A 9 29.83 11.90 9.84
N ARG A 10 28.82 11.52 9.03
CA ARG A 10 27.79 10.51 9.36
C ARG A 10 28.36 9.23 10.00
N ARG A 11 29.60 8.88 9.66
CA ARG A 11 30.32 7.70 10.13
C ARG A 11 30.72 7.74 11.62
N ARG A 12 30.86 8.93 12.22
CA ARG A 12 31.21 9.06 13.65
C ARG A 12 30.00 8.92 14.58
N LEU A 13 28.81 9.33 14.13
CA LEU A 13 27.57 9.20 14.90
C LEU A 13 27.13 7.73 15.04
N SER A 14 27.28 6.91 13.99
CA SER A 14 26.91 5.49 14.01
C SER A 14 27.79 4.65 14.95
N GLN A 15 29.04 5.05 15.18
CA GLN A 15 29.99 4.33 16.03
C GLN A 15 29.75 4.57 17.53
N TRP A 16 29.08 5.66 17.91
CA TRP A 16 28.97 6.08 19.31
C TRP A 16 27.76 5.48 20.05
N LEU A 17 26.74 4.99 19.32
CA LEU A 17 25.50 4.47 19.89
C LEU A 17 25.28 2.96 19.66
N HIS A 18 26.24 2.25 19.05
CA HIS A 18 26.06 0.85 18.61
C HIS A 18 24.82 0.61 17.71
N TRP A 19 24.30 1.64 17.06
CA TRP A 19 23.18 1.52 16.12
C TRP A 19 23.71 1.05 14.77
N ALA A 20 23.44 -0.21 14.44
CA ALA A 20 23.72 -0.73 13.11
C ALA A 20 22.52 -0.48 12.19
N SER A 21 22.75 0.15 11.04
CA SER A 21 21.74 0.32 10.00
C SER A 21 21.58 -0.99 9.23
N TYR A 22 20.44 -1.63 9.38
CA TYR A 22 19.99 -2.68 8.48
C TYR A 22 18.63 -2.23 7.94
N SER A 23 18.51 -2.21 6.61
CA SER A 23 17.32 -1.87 5.79
C SER A 23 17.15 -0.44 5.24
N THR A 24 16.41 -0.40 4.13
CA THR A 24 16.03 0.75 3.28
C THR A 24 14.96 1.65 3.89
N VAL A 25 14.57 1.44 5.14
CA VAL A 25 13.53 2.22 5.83
C VAL A 25 14.16 3.29 6.73
N SER A 26 13.64 4.52 6.66
CA SER A 26 14.19 5.71 7.32
C SER A 26 13.88 5.78 8.84
N PHE A 27 14.91 5.80 9.71
CA PHE A 27 14.91 6.08 11.16
C PHE A 27 15.27 7.58 11.46
N PRO A 28 15.13 8.21 12.66
CA PRO A 28 14.11 8.32 13.74
C PRO A 28 13.55 9.75 14.03
N ARG A 29 12.27 9.96 14.42
CA ARG A 29 11.54 11.27 14.25
C ARG A 29 12.08 12.58 14.86
N ILE A 30 12.76 12.64 16.01
CA ILE A 30 13.55 13.81 16.45
C ILE A 30 14.74 13.28 17.26
N VAL A 31 15.98 13.66 16.91
CA VAL A 31 17.13 13.56 17.83
C VAL A 31 17.35 14.94 18.45
N LEU A 32 17.21 15.02 19.77
CA LEU A 32 17.54 16.20 20.57
C LEU A 32 18.91 16.00 21.20
N GLN A 33 19.88 16.78 20.73
CA GLN A 33 21.14 16.95 21.44
C GLN A 33 21.07 18.24 22.25
N LEU A 34 21.22 18.10 23.56
CA LEU A 34 21.27 19.20 24.51
C LEU A 34 22.69 19.21 25.11
N ASP A 35 23.46 20.24 24.77
CA ASP A 35 24.79 20.44 25.36
C ASP A 35 24.67 21.46 26.50
N SER A 36 25.13 21.13 27.71
CA SER A 36 25.14 22.04 28.85
C SER A 36 26.53 22.15 29.48
N VAL A 37 26.84 23.34 30.01
CA VAL A 37 28.01 23.61 30.85
C VAL A 37 27.51 24.37 32.08
N ASP A 38 27.92 23.94 33.28
CA ASP A 38 27.52 24.51 34.57
C ASP A 38 26.00 24.68 34.72
N ASP A 39 25.25 23.62 34.39
CA ASP A 39 23.78 23.56 34.44
C ASP A 39 23.05 24.59 33.56
N GLN A 40 23.73 25.20 32.59
CA GLN A 40 23.14 26.09 31.59
C GLN A 40 23.18 25.46 30.21
N LEU A 41 22.02 25.41 29.53
CA LEU A 41 21.88 24.88 28.17
C LEU A 41 22.57 25.82 27.17
N GLN A 42 23.57 25.30 26.46
CA GLN A 42 24.40 26.08 25.53
C GLN A 42 23.95 25.90 24.08
N ARG A 43 23.42 24.71 23.72
CA ARG A 43 23.01 24.40 22.35
C ARG A 43 21.90 23.36 22.31
N ALA A 44 20.93 23.59 21.43
CA ALA A 44 19.90 22.61 21.06
C ALA A 44 19.97 22.37 19.54
N SER A 45 19.98 21.10 19.12
CA SER A 45 19.89 20.71 17.71
C SER A 45 18.74 19.72 17.55
N ILE A 46 17.89 19.95 16.55
CA ILE A 46 16.63 19.20 16.30
C ILE A 46 16.68 18.65 14.87
N GLN A 47 16.43 17.36 14.69
CA GLN A 47 16.39 16.75 13.35
C GLN A 47 15.15 15.86 13.17
N ILE A 48 14.21 16.26 12.30
CA ILE A 48 12.90 15.61 12.10
C ILE A 48 13.00 14.35 11.22
N VAL A 49 12.36 13.23 11.56
CA VAL A 49 12.26 12.00 10.73
C VAL A 49 10.88 11.33 10.91
N ARG A 50 10.61 10.14 10.33
CA ARG A 50 9.25 9.61 10.08
C ARG A 50 8.81 8.26 10.74
N GLU A 51 9.67 7.46 11.40
CA GLU A 51 9.29 6.25 12.20
C GLU A 51 10.42 5.88 13.20
N ALA A 52 10.13 5.20 14.33
CA ALA A 52 11.14 4.70 15.28
C ALA A 52 10.84 3.26 15.77
N ARG A 53 11.86 2.37 15.75
CA ARG A 53 11.79 0.98 16.24
C ARG A 53 12.89 0.72 17.28
N PHE A 54 12.55 0.01 18.36
CA PHE A 54 13.48 -0.30 19.44
C PHE A 54 13.72 -1.80 19.53
N ASN A 55 14.97 -2.24 19.30
CA ASN A 55 15.37 -3.65 19.30
C ASN A 55 16.07 -4.11 20.61
N VAL A 56 16.02 -3.28 21.66
CA VAL A 56 16.60 -3.60 22.99
C VAL A 56 15.60 -3.33 24.12
N PRO A 57 15.64 -4.08 25.25
CA PRO A 57 14.77 -3.84 26.39
C PRO A 57 15.02 -2.44 26.98
N ILE A 58 14.02 -1.56 26.87
CA ILE A 58 14.07 -0.23 27.50
C ILE A 58 13.69 -0.38 28.99
N PRO A 59 14.54 0.02 29.95
CA PRO A 59 14.19 -0.01 31.37
C PRO A 59 12.94 0.83 31.64
N ARG A 60 12.02 0.33 32.49
CA ARG A 60 10.72 0.95 32.84
C ARG A 60 10.79 2.41 33.37
N ARG A 61 11.99 2.97 33.60
CA ARG A 61 12.21 4.21 34.35
C ARG A 61 12.80 5.37 33.54
N PHE A 62 13.04 5.20 32.23
CA PHE A 62 13.74 6.21 31.40
C PHE A 62 13.07 6.48 30.04
N PHE A 63 11.81 6.09 29.86
CA PHE A 63 11.15 6.34 28.59
C PHE A 63 10.40 7.68 28.66
N GLN A 64 10.96 8.75 28.10
CA GLN A 64 10.22 9.95 27.71
C GLN A 64 10.04 9.91 26.20
N LEU A 65 8.80 9.75 25.75
CA LEU A 65 8.47 9.74 24.32
C LEU A 65 7.90 11.09 23.91
N GLY A 66 8.63 11.78 23.04
CA GLY A 66 8.12 12.91 22.25
C GLY A 66 7.83 12.45 20.82
N ALA A 67 6.60 12.58 20.33
CA ALA A 67 6.24 12.26 18.95
C ALA A 67 4.99 13.04 18.51
N PRO A 68 4.97 13.62 17.30
CA PRO A 68 3.79 14.33 16.81
C PRO A 68 2.65 13.37 16.44
N ALA A 69 1.44 13.90 16.37
CA ALA A 69 0.27 13.24 15.82
C ALA A 69 0.58 12.67 14.42
N GLY A 70 0.03 11.51 14.12
CA GLY A 70 0.28 10.76 12.89
C GLY A 70 1.53 9.88 12.91
N SER A 71 2.35 9.93 13.97
CA SER A 71 3.48 9.02 14.16
C SER A 71 3.00 7.59 14.46
N THR A 72 3.70 6.59 13.92
CA THR A 72 3.45 5.18 14.22
C THR A 72 4.37 4.73 15.35
N LEU A 73 3.77 4.17 16.41
CA LEU A 73 4.46 3.48 17.49
C LEU A 73 4.41 1.98 17.23
N VAL A 74 5.56 1.32 17.34
CA VAL A 74 5.67 -0.15 17.31
C VAL A 74 6.18 -0.61 18.68
N ASP A 75 5.34 -1.29 19.46
CA ASP A 75 5.72 -1.87 20.75
C ASP A 75 5.85 -3.40 20.62
N SER A 76 7.10 -3.85 20.46
CA SER A 76 7.50 -5.27 20.35
C SER A 76 7.59 -6.00 21.69
N ARG A 77 7.33 -5.33 22.83
CA ARG A 77 7.55 -5.89 24.18
C ARG A 77 6.36 -6.69 24.73
N ARG A 78 5.22 -6.73 24.04
CA ARG A 78 4.06 -7.50 24.49
C ARG A 78 4.32 -9.00 24.27
N ALA A 79 4.92 -9.63 25.26
CA ALA A 79 5.10 -11.08 25.28
C ALA A 79 3.79 -11.80 24.96
N GLY A 80 3.81 -12.65 23.92
CA GLY A 80 2.65 -13.42 23.47
C GLY A 80 1.64 -12.68 22.59
N ARG A 81 1.93 -11.47 22.09
CA ARG A 81 1.13 -10.82 21.03
C ARG A 81 2.03 -10.30 19.90
N PRO A 82 1.61 -10.41 18.63
CA PRO A 82 2.33 -9.77 17.52
C PRO A 82 2.45 -8.25 17.78
N ASN A 83 3.54 -7.66 17.27
CA ASN A 83 3.92 -6.25 17.44
C ASN A 83 2.72 -5.31 17.57
N TYR A 84 2.59 -4.60 18.69
CA TYR A 84 1.53 -3.61 18.86
C TYR A 84 1.89 -2.38 18.04
N VAL A 85 1.28 -2.25 16.87
CA VAL A 85 1.42 -1.08 16.00
C VAL A 85 0.24 -0.16 16.24
N ALA A 86 0.51 1.09 16.60
CA ALA A 86 -0.50 2.07 16.89
C ALA A 86 -0.11 3.46 16.38
N ARG A 87 -1.05 4.16 15.74
CA ARG A 87 -0.84 5.55 15.31
C ARG A 87 -1.21 6.49 16.46
N LEU A 88 -0.36 7.46 16.74
CA LEU A 88 -0.65 8.53 17.70
C LEU A 88 -1.64 9.50 17.05
N ASN A 89 -2.77 9.74 17.71
CA ASN A 89 -3.79 10.68 17.27
C ASN A 89 -3.60 12.09 17.84
N ARG A 90 -2.64 12.24 18.76
CA ARG A 90 -2.29 13.49 19.42
C ARG A 90 -0.78 13.62 19.47
N ASP A 91 -0.30 14.84 19.51
CA ASP A 91 1.09 15.09 19.87
C ASP A 91 1.33 14.56 21.28
N VAL A 92 2.44 13.87 21.44
CA VAL A 92 2.92 13.37 22.72
C VAL A 92 4.21 14.10 23.00
N PHE A 93 4.26 14.79 24.14
CA PHE A 93 5.47 15.39 24.67
C PHE A 93 5.76 14.69 25.99
N ASP A 94 6.97 14.14 26.12
CA ASP A 94 7.46 13.52 27.35
C ASP A 94 6.57 12.43 27.97
N ALA A 95 5.89 11.60 27.16
CA ALA A 95 5.11 10.49 27.73
C ALA A 95 6.04 9.54 28.49
N ALA A 96 5.80 9.44 29.79
CA ALA A 96 6.57 8.66 30.74
C ALA A 96 5.94 7.29 31.04
N SER A 97 4.72 7.07 30.56
CA SER A 97 3.91 5.90 30.91
C SER A 97 3.24 5.26 29.69
N GLN A 98 2.93 3.96 29.81
CA GLN A 98 2.19 3.23 28.79
C GLN A 98 0.77 3.78 28.66
N GLU A 99 0.19 4.28 29.76
CA GLU A 99 -1.15 4.88 29.82
C GLU A 99 -1.23 6.20 29.05
N GLU A 100 -0.19 7.04 29.08
CA GLU A 100 -0.12 8.27 28.26
C GLU A 100 -0.03 7.96 26.77
N VAL A 101 0.82 6.99 26.42
CA VAL A 101 0.92 6.50 25.06
C VAL A 101 -0.41 5.89 24.59
N GLN A 102 -1.08 5.10 25.42
CA GLN A 102 -2.41 4.55 25.12
C GLN A 102 -3.45 5.66 24.95
N ARG A 103 -3.44 6.71 25.78
CA ARG A 103 -4.31 7.89 25.61
C ARG A 103 -4.05 8.62 24.30
N ALA A 104 -2.80 8.72 23.88
CA ALA A 104 -2.45 9.34 22.61
C ALA A 104 -2.83 8.49 21.40
N VAL A 105 -2.90 7.17 21.55
CA VAL A 105 -3.37 6.22 20.52
C VAL A 105 -4.90 6.15 20.46
N LYS A 106 -5.60 6.46 21.56
CA LYS A 106 -7.06 6.41 21.56
C LYS A 106 -7.61 7.32 20.46
N PRO A 107 -8.62 6.86 19.71
CA PRO A 107 -9.44 7.71 18.87
C PRO A 107 -9.68 9.07 19.51
N LEU A 108 -9.58 10.14 18.71
CA LEU A 108 -10.16 11.39 19.11
C LEU A 108 -11.68 11.16 19.18
N ASP A 109 -12.21 10.77 20.35
CA ASP A 109 -13.65 10.84 20.66
C ASP A 109 -14.09 12.32 20.76
N GLU A 110 -13.54 13.17 19.90
CA GLU A 110 -13.91 14.56 19.79
C GLU A 110 -15.05 14.62 18.79
N ALA A 111 -16.20 15.06 19.27
CA ALA A 111 -17.31 15.41 18.40
C ALA A 111 -16.82 16.32 17.27
N PHE A 112 -17.34 16.11 16.07
CA PHE A 112 -17.02 16.96 14.93
C PHE A 112 -17.34 18.41 15.23
N THR A 113 -16.43 19.31 14.86
CA THR A 113 -16.65 20.76 14.98
C THR A 113 -17.74 21.21 13.99
N GLU A 114 -18.37 22.36 14.24
CA GLU A 114 -19.36 22.93 13.29
C GLU A 114 -18.78 23.14 11.90
N THR A 115 -17.51 23.57 11.81
CA THR A 115 -16.79 23.74 10.54
C THR A 115 -16.61 22.41 9.81
N GLU A 116 -16.28 21.33 10.52
CA GLU A 116 -16.14 19.99 9.93
C GLU A 116 -17.49 19.48 9.43
N LEU A 117 -18.56 19.64 10.21
CA LEU A 117 -19.91 19.26 9.80
C LEU A 117 -20.35 20.02 8.55
N ALA A 118 -20.13 21.33 8.49
CA ALA A 118 -20.42 22.14 7.32
C ALA A 118 -19.60 21.71 6.09
N ALA A 119 -18.32 21.37 6.27
CA ALA A 119 -17.48 20.84 5.21
C ALA A 119 -17.97 19.46 4.73
N PHE A 120 -18.41 18.58 5.63
CA PHE A 120 -18.98 17.29 5.26
C PHE A 120 -20.26 17.45 4.43
N ASP A 121 -21.12 18.40 4.78
CA ASP A 121 -22.33 18.70 4.01
C ASP A 121 -22.04 19.32 2.64
N GLU A 122 -20.96 20.09 2.52
CA GLU A 122 -20.46 20.55 1.24
C GLU A 122 -19.92 19.38 0.40
N LEU A 123 -19.07 18.52 0.97
CA LEU A 123 -18.52 17.35 0.27
C LEU A 123 -19.64 16.41 -0.21
N ARG A 124 -20.65 16.12 0.62
CA ARG A 124 -21.82 15.30 0.21
C ARG A 124 -22.59 15.89 -0.96
N ARG A 125 -22.56 17.21 -1.14
CA ARG A 125 -23.20 17.91 -2.27
C ARG A 125 -22.30 17.93 -3.51
N ILE A 126 -20.98 18.03 -3.33
CA ILE A 126 -20.00 18.01 -4.43
C ILE A 126 -19.88 16.60 -5.01
N TYR A 127 -19.70 15.58 -4.17
CA TYR A 127 -19.51 14.18 -4.57
C TYR A 127 -20.85 13.50 -4.84
N VAL A 128 -21.46 13.88 -5.95
CA VAL A 128 -22.73 13.34 -6.46
C VAL A 128 -22.53 12.93 -7.91
N LEU A 129 -22.97 11.72 -8.26
CA LEU A 129 -23.09 11.31 -9.66
C LEU A 129 -24.46 11.71 -10.19
N SER A 130 -24.52 12.17 -11.44
CA SER A 130 -25.78 12.34 -12.18
C SER A 130 -26.47 10.98 -12.36
N GLN A 131 -27.77 10.97 -12.70
CA GLN A 131 -28.56 9.72 -12.77
C GLN A 131 -27.92 8.62 -13.63
N ASP A 132 -27.32 8.99 -14.77
CA ASP A 132 -26.75 8.07 -15.75
C ASP A 132 -25.21 7.93 -15.65
N GLU A 133 -24.57 8.65 -14.71
CA GLU A 133 -23.12 8.56 -14.52
C GLU A 133 -22.79 7.38 -13.60
N VAL A 134 -21.85 6.53 -14.03
CA VAL A 134 -21.33 5.40 -13.24
C VAL A 134 -19.97 5.68 -12.61
N LEU A 135 -19.22 6.65 -13.15
CA LEU A 135 -17.90 7.04 -12.69
C LEU A 135 -17.69 8.53 -12.99
N GLN A 136 -17.18 9.26 -12.01
CA GLN A 136 -16.78 10.65 -12.18
C GLN A 136 -15.43 10.91 -11.51
N ARG A 137 -14.55 11.64 -12.21
CA ARG A 137 -13.30 12.18 -11.69
C ARG A 137 -13.52 13.62 -11.21
N PHE A 138 -13.10 13.92 -10.00
CA PHE A 138 -13.07 15.26 -9.41
C PHE A 138 -11.62 15.74 -9.42
N GLU A 139 -11.32 16.61 -10.37
CA GLU A 139 -9.96 17.09 -10.63
C GLU A 139 -9.58 18.25 -9.68
N PRO A 140 -8.29 18.40 -9.29
CA PRO A 140 -7.80 19.62 -8.66
C PRO A 140 -8.00 20.87 -9.57
N PRO A 141 -8.10 22.09 -9.01
CA PRO A 141 -7.98 22.42 -7.58
C PRO A 141 -9.24 22.07 -6.80
N PHE A 142 -9.05 21.45 -5.63
CA PHE A 142 -10.14 21.08 -4.75
C PHE A 142 -10.70 22.27 -3.97
N SER A 143 -11.96 22.15 -3.53
CA SER A 143 -12.56 23.06 -2.56
C SER A 143 -11.83 23.00 -1.21
N LEU A 144 -11.95 24.05 -0.39
CA LEU A 144 -11.37 24.05 0.96
C LEU A 144 -11.93 22.93 1.85
N SER A 145 -13.17 22.49 1.59
CA SER A 145 -13.82 21.38 2.30
C SER A 145 -13.09 20.04 2.08
N HIS A 146 -12.38 19.86 0.95
CA HIS A 146 -11.62 18.64 0.66
C HIS A 146 -10.58 18.28 1.73
N ARG A 147 -10.00 19.27 2.43
CA ARG A 147 -9.07 18.99 3.54
C ARG A 147 -9.69 18.15 4.67
N TYR A 148 -11.01 18.13 4.75
CA TYR A 148 -11.78 17.36 5.73
C TYR A 148 -12.26 16.01 5.20
N LEU A 149 -12.11 15.73 3.90
CA LEU A 149 -12.49 14.47 3.27
C LEU A 149 -11.90 13.25 4.00
N PRO A 150 -10.61 13.24 4.41
CA PRO A 150 -10.06 12.08 5.09
C PRO A 150 -10.70 11.80 6.46
N ARG A 151 -11.05 12.86 7.20
CA ARG A 151 -11.75 12.76 8.49
C ARG A 151 -13.20 12.33 8.30
N MET A 152 -13.83 12.70 7.18
CA MET A 152 -15.16 12.21 6.81
C MET A 152 -15.14 10.70 6.53
N MET A 153 -14.12 10.21 5.82
CA MET A 153 -13.98 8.79 5.46
C MET A 153 -13.55 7.91 6.62
N SER A 154 -12.75 8.46 7.53
CA SER A 154 -12.29 7.77 8.74
C SER A 154 -12.26 8.76 9.88
N PRO A 155 -13.21 8.72 10.83
CA PRO A 155 -13.28 9.65 11.96
C PRO A 155 -11.99 9.71 12.79
N ASN A 156 -11.24 8.60 12.78
CA ASN A 156 -9.97 8.46 13.49
C ASN A 156 -8.76 8.89 12.66
N TYR A 157 -8.97 9.49 11.49
CA TYR A 157 -7.89 9.87 10.59
C TYR A 157 -7.08 11.05 11.14
N VAL A 158 -5.77 10.86 11.21
CA VAL A 158 -4.82 11.82 11.75
C VAL A 158 -4.00 12.42 10.62
N GLY A 159 -4.66 13.24 9.79
CA GLY A 159 -4.08 14.04 8.71
C GLY A 159 -3.34 13.27 7.59
N PRO A 160 -3.35 13.79 6.35
CA PRO A 160 -2.55 13.20 5.29
C PRO A 160 -1.07 13.42 5.58
N ARG A 161 -0.27 12.41 5.27
CA ARG A 161 1.20 12.47 5.41
C ARG A 161 1.86 13.30 4.30
N TYR A 162 1.09 13.62 3.28
CA TYR A 162 1.52 14.25 2.03
C TYR A 162 0.52 15.34 1.64
N ASP A 163 1.01 16.32 0.87
CA ASP A 163 0.20 17.43 0.38
C ASP A 163 -0.80 16.99 -0.70
N GLU A 164 -0.50 15.88 -1.38
CA GLU A 164 -1.37 15.24 -2.35
C GLU A 164 -1.97 13.96 -1.79
N PHE A 165 -3.30 13.88 -1.86
CA PHE A 165 -4.04 12.71 -1.44
C PHE A 165 -5.31 12.60 -2.27
N TYR A 166 -5.59 11.39 -2.75
CA TYR A 166 -6.70 11.11 -3.65
C TYR A 166 -7.48 9.89 -3.17
N TYR A 167 -8.80 9.91 -3.35
CA TYR A 167 -9.69 8.82 -2.97
C TYR A 167 -10.37 8.19 -4.17
N ILE A 168 -10.53 6.87 -4.09
CA ILE A 168 -11.55 6.13 -4.82
C ILE A 168 -12.69 5.86 -3.84
N MET A 169 -13.88 6.36 -4.15
CA MET A 169 -15.08 6.27 -3.33
C MET A 169 -16.18 5.56 -4.09
N SER A 170 -17.04 4.86 -3.36
CA SER A 170 -18.37 4.49 -3.85
C SER A 170 -19.43 5.25 -3.09
N ARG A 171 -20.60 5.41 -3.70
CA ARG A 171 -21.78 5.90 -3.03
C ARG A 171 -22.75 4.76 -2.77
N GLN A 172 -23.06 4.53 -1.49
CA GLN A 172 -24.09 3.61 -1.05
C GLN A 172 -25.20 4.42 -0.39
N GLU A 173 -26.37 4.47 -1.03
CA GLU A 173 -27.50 5.32 -0.63
C GLU A 173 -27.09 6.81 -0.51
N HIS A 174 -26.96 7.31 0.72
CA HIS A 174 -26.61 8.69 1.04
C HIS A 174 -25.19 8.84 1.63
N GLU A 175 -24.44 7.74 1.71
CA GLU A 175 -23.11 7.72 2.31
C GLU A 175 -22.02 7.53 1.26
N LEU A 176 -20.95 8.30 1.40
CA LEU A 176 -19.71 8.07 0.67
C LEU A 176 -18.89 7.05 1.44
N ARG A 177 -18.43 6.01 0.76
CA ARG A 177 -17.59 4.95 1.33
C ARG A 177 -16.23 4.97 0.66
N PRO A 178 -15.13 4.99 1.43
CA PRO A 178 -13.81 4.87 0.84
C PRO A 178 -13.62 3.43 0.34
N ARG A 179 -13.15 3.27 -0.90
CA ARG A 179 -12.70 1.98 -1.44
C ARG A 179 -11.19 1.87 -1.42
N HIS A 180 -10.51 2.93 -1.86
CA HIS A 180 -9.06 3.00 -1.93
C HIS A 180 -8.59 4.44 -1.76
N SER A 181 -7.31 4.63 -1.44
CA SER A 181 -6.72 5.96 -1.35
C SER A 181 -5.25 5.96 -1.77
N TYR A 182 -4.84 7.02 -2.47
CA TYR A 182 -3.46 7.21 -2.92
C TYR A 182 -2.81 8.32 -2.09
N ASP A 183 -1.81 7.94 -1.28
CA ASP A 183 -1.05 8.83 -0.39
C ASP A 183 0.22 9.35 -1.07
N GLY A 184 0.24 10.64 -1.41
CA GLY A 184 1.45 11.34 -1.85
C GLY A 184 1.84 11.19 -3.32
N LEU A 185 1.04 10.47 -4.11
CA LEU A 185 1.22 10.34 -5.55
C LEU A 185 -0.15 10.33 -6.24
N ALA A 186 -0.25 11.04 -7.37
CA ALA A 186 -1.40 10.92 -8.27
C ALA A 186 -1.52 9.49 -8.81
N PRO A 187 -2.73 8.91 -8.84
CA PRO A 187 -2.92 7.60 -9.43
C PRO A 187 -2.61 7.62 -10.92
N THR A 188 -1.99 6.54 -11.39
CA THR A 188 -1.82 6.28 -12.83
C THR A 188 -3.02 5.54 -13.40
N LEU A 189 -3.16 5.49 -14.73
CA LEU A 189 -4.18 4.64 -15.37
C LEU A 189 -4.06 3.18 -14.92
N SER A 190 -2.86 2.62 -14.78
CA SER A 190 -2.69 1.26 -14.26
C SER A 190 -3.23 1.10 -12.83
N ASN A 191 -3.00 2.09 -11.95
CA ASN A 191 -3.58 2.07 -10.61
C ASN A 191 -5.11 2.09 -10.65
N LEU A 192 -5.68 2.92 -11.53
CA LEU A 192 -7.14 3.02 -11.68
C LEU A 192 -7.74 1.74 -12.27
N ILE A 193 -7.11 1.09 -13.25
CA ILE A 193 -7.57 -0.19 -13.78
C ILE A 193 -7.63 -1.23 -12.65
N ALA A 194 -6.56 -1.37 -11.87
CA ALA A 194 -6.53 -2.32 -10.77
C ALA A 194 -7.56 -1.98 -9.67
N SER A 195 -7.74 -0.70 -9.33
CA SER A 195 -8.56 -0.31 -8.16
C SER A 195 -10.03 0.02 -8.46
N ILE A 196 -10.36 0.50 -9.68
CA ILE A 196 -11.72 0.83 -10.12
C ILE A 196 -12.35 -0.36 -10.83
N LEU A 197 -11.61 -1.01 -11.73
CA LEU A 197 -12.13 -2.12 -12.51
C LEU A 197 -11.91 -3.47 -11.83
N GLU A 198 -11.04 -3.53 -10.81
CA GLU A 198 -10.62 -4.79 -10.16
C GLU A 198 -10.18 -5.81 -11.22
N HIS A 199 -9.42 -5.31 -12.21
CA HIS A 199 -9.00 -6.09 -13.37
C HIS A 199 -7.49 -6.33 -13.32
N PRO A 200 -7.02 -7.58 -13.38
CA PRO A 200 -5.60 -7.91 -13.29
C PRO A 200 -4.79 -7.25 -14.39
N LEU A 201 -3.61 -6.74 -14.06
CA LEU A 201 -2.77 -6.05 -15.04
C LEU A 201 -2.18 -6.99 -16.10
N VAL A 202 -2.09 -8.29 -15.82
CA VAL A 202 -1.70 -9.32 -16.80
C VAL A 202 -2.69 -9.47 -17.95
N ASP A 203 -3.94 -9.08 -17.72
CA ASP A 203 -5.01 -9.08 -18.72
C ASP A 203 -5.21 -7.68 -19.35
N VAL A 204 -4.14 -6.87 -19.39
CA VAL A 204 -4.17 -5.51 -19.99
C VAL A 204 -3.18 -5.41 -21.15
N GLU A 205 -3.67 -4.95 -22.31
CA GLU A 205 -2.88 -4.59 -23.50
C GLU A 205 -3.04 -3.09 -23.80
N ILE A 206 -2.38 -2.28 -22.99
CA ILE A 206 -2.34 -0.82 -23.16
C ILE A 206 -0.85 -0.41 -23.19
N PRO A 207 -0.43 0.50 -24.10
CA PRO A 207 0.94 1.01 -24.12
C PRO A 207 1.40 1.53 -22.75
N VAL A 208 2.65 1.23 -22.38
CA VAL A 208 3.18 1.52 -21.02
C VAL A 208 3.13 3.02 -20.70
N ASP A 209 3.39 3.88 -21.67
CA ASP A 209 3.30 5.34 -21.53
C ASP A 209 1.87 5.78 -21.21
N VAL A 210 0.86 5.12 -21.78
CA VAL A 210 -0.57 5.36 -21.47
C VAL A 210 -0.94 4.79 -20.10
N LEU A 211 -0.43 3.61 -19.73
CA LEU A 211 -0.64 3.03 -18.39
C LEU A 211 -0.04 3.89 -17.27
N GLN A 212 1.08 4.57 -17.54
CA GLN A 212 1.75 5.46 -16.61
C GLN A 212 1.20 6.90 -16.62
N LEU A 213 0.16 7.17 -17.42
CA LEU A 213 -0.53 8.45 -17.44
C LEU A 213 -1.08 8.77 -16.04
N LYS A 214 -0.60 9.86 -15.45
CA LYS A 214 -1.08 10.36 -14.16
C LYS A 214 -2.44 11.02 -14.34
N LEU A 215 -3.40 10.63 -13.51
CA LEU A 215 -4.77 11.12 -13.55
C LEU A 215 -5.14 11.64 -12.16
N PRO A 216 -4.59 12.80 -11.72
CA PRO A 216 -4.85 13.34 -10.39
C PRO A 216 -6.32 13.68 -10.21
N GLY A 217 -6.88 13.31 -9.07
CA GLY A 217 -8.27 13.58 -8.72
C GLY A 217 -8.85 12.48 -7.85
N ASP A 218 -10.00 12.79 -7.26
CA ASP A 218 -10.81 11.78 -6.61
C ASP A 218 -11.74 11.12 -7.62
N TYR A 219 -12.13 9.89 -7.32
CA TYR A 219 -13.02 9.10 -8.17
C TYR A 219 -14.24 8.67 -7.37
N LEU A 220 -15.43 8.93 -7.90
CA LEU A 220 -16.68 8.44 -7.33
C LEU A 220 -17.30 7.42 -8.28
N LEU A 221 -17.55 6.22 -7.76
CA LEU A 221 -18.18 5.12 -8.48
C LEU A 221 -19.62 4.93 -8.03
N ARG A 222 -20.48 4.58 -8.97
CA ARG A 222 -21.80 4.03 -8.69
C ARG A 222 -21.66 2.59 -8.24
N GLU A 223 -22.25 2.26 -7.10
CA GLU A 223 -22.29 0.87 -6.63
C GLU A 223 -23.05 0.00 -7.63
N GLY A 224 -22.49 -1.17 -7.95
CA GLY A 224 -23.07 -2.11 -8.92
C GLY A 224 -22.83 -1.77 -10.39
N ALA A 225 -22.11 -0.68 -10.71
CA ALA A 225 -21.68 -0.43 -12.08
C ALA A 225 -20.85 -1.60 -12.62
N THR A 226 -21.15 -2.02 -13.84
CA THR A 226 -20.42 -3.07 -14.53
C THR A 226 -19.03 -2.59 -14.96
N ARG A 227 -18.08 -3.51 -15.16
CA ARG A 227 -16.74 -3.16 -15.62
C ARG A 227 -16.78 -2.48 -16.99
N GLU A 228 -17.71 -2.89 -17.84
CA GLU A 228 -17.93 -2.34 -19.17
C GLU A 228 -18.38 -0.87 -19.11
N GLU A 229 -19.33 -0.55 -18.24
CA GLU A 229 -19.78 0.84 -18.03
C GLU A 229 -18.64 1.71 -17.47
N LEU A 230 -17.88 1.18 -16.50
CA LEU A 230 -16.72 1.89 -15.92
C LEU A 230 -15.61 2.12 -16.95
N VAL A 231 -15.34 1.15 -17.83
CA VAL A 231 -14.35 1.28 -18.92
C VAL A 231 -14.74 2.37 -19.92
N VAL A 232 -16.03 2.52 -20.21
CA VAL A 232 -16.52 3.60 -21.09
C VAL A 232 -16.23 4.97 -20.48
N GLU A 233 -16.51 5.17 -19.18
CA GLU A 233 -16.20 6.44 -18.51
C GLU A 233 -14.70 6.68 -18.35
N LEU A 234 -13.92 5.64 -18.04
CA LEU A 234 -12.46 5.73 -17.96
C LEU A 234 -11.84 6.10 -19.32
N SER A 235 -12.39 5.60 -20.42
CA SER A 235 -12.01 5.99 -21.79
C SER A 235 -12.18 7.49 -22.02
N LYS A 236 -13.30 8.08 -21.56
CA LYS A 236 -13.54 9.53 -21.68
C LYS A 236 -12.54 10.33 -20.85
N ILE A 237 -12.21 9.86 -19.64
CA ILE A 237 -11.22 10.51 -18.77
C ILE A 237 -9.83 10.49 -19.42
N VAL A 238 -9.39 9.32 -19.90
CA VAL A 238 -8.09 9.17 -20.57
C VAL A 238 -8.03 9.98 -21.86
N SER A 239 -9.09 9.98 -22.67
CA SER A 239 -9.16 10.76 -23.91
C SER A 239 -8.99 12.25 -23.66
N ARG A 240 -9.62 12.77 -22.61
CA ARG A 240 -9.54 14.18 -22.23
C ARG A 240 -8.13 14.56 -21.78
N GLU A 241 -7.49 13.73 -20.96
CA GLU A 241 -6.14 13.99 -20.46
C GLU A 241 -5.10 13.96 -21.58
N LEU A 242 -5.26 13.07 -22.57
CA LEU A 242 -4.35 12.95 -23.70
C LEU A 242 -4.68 13.89 -24.87
N ASP A 243 -5.77 14.66 -24.78
CA ASP A 243 -6.32 15.50 -25.87
C ASP A 243 -6.45 14.74 -27.21
N ARG A 244 -6.82 13.45 -27.14
CA ARG A 244 -7.04 12.60 -28.31
C ARG A 244 -8.06 11.51 -27.99
N PRO A 245 -8.85 11.04 -28.97
CA PRO A 245 -9.75 9.91 -28.74
C PRO A 245 -8.97 8.65 -28.34
N VAL A 246 -9.33 8.06 -27.20
CA VAL A 246 -8.85 6.76 -26.72
C VAL A 246 -10.05 5.94 -26.29
N GLN A 247 -10.25 4.79 -26.93
CA GLN A 247 -11.32 3.87 -26.58
C GLN A 247 -10.72 2.64 -25.90
N LEU A 248 -10.96 2.51 -24.60
CA LEU A 248 -10.67 1.30 -23.86
C LEU A 248 -11.85 0.35 -24.03
N ALA A 249 -11.59 -0.93 -24.25
CA ALA A 249 -12.62 -1.94 -24.31
C ALA A 249 -12.09 -3.31 -23.89
N PHE A 250 -13.00 -4.13 -23.38
CA PHE A 250 -12.72 -5.55 -23.23
C PHE A 250 -12.95 -6.28 -24.55
N TYR A 251 -12.06 -7.18 -24.89
CA TYR A 251 -12.21 -8.08 -26.03
C TYR A 251 -11.57 -9.44 -25.75
N GLU A 252 -11.92 -10.43 -26.57
CA GLU A 252 -11.39 -11.79 -26.45
C GLU A 252 -10.21 -11.98 -27.40
N VAL A 253 -9.16 -12.63 -26.90
CA VAL A 253 -7.96 -12.96 -27.68
C VAL A 253 -7.45 -14.35 -27.27
N GLU A 254 -6.84 -15.08 -28.20
CA GLU A 254 -6.09 -16.29 -27.85
C GLU A 254 -4.72 -15.91 -27.26
N ARG A 255 -4.44 -16.37 -26.04
CA ARG A 255 -3.19 -16.13 -25.34
C ARG A 255 -2.60 -17.41 -24.76
N ALA A 256 -1.27 -17.43 -24.70
CA ALA A 256 -0.57 -18.39 -23.87
C ALA A 256 -0.82 -18.07 -22.39
N VAL A 257 -1.29 -19.07 -21.65
CA VAL A 257 -1.60 -18.99 -20.22
C VAL A 257 -1.05 -20.22 -19.52
N TYR A 258 -0.94 -20.16 -18.20
CA TYR A 258 -0.85 -21.36 -17.38
C TYR A 258 -2.24 -21.79 -16.93
N VAL A 259 -2.47 -23.10 -16.87
CA VAL A 259 -3.68 -23.68 -16.28
C VAL A 259 -3.27 -24.44 -15.03
N ALA A 260 -3.78 -24.02 -13.88
CA ALA A 260 -3.58 -24.68 -12.61
C ALA A 260 -4.62 -25.80 -12.45
N ARG A 261 -4.16 -27.02 -12.17
CA ARG A 261 -5.00 -28.22 -12.08
C ARG A 261 -4.62 -29.07 -10.88
N GLY A 262 -5.56 -29.89 -10.43
CA GLY A 262 -5.35 -30.88 -9.37
C GLY A 262 -6.22 -30.63 -8.14
N GLU A 263 -6.04 -31.48 -7.14
CA GLU A 263 -6.63 -31.31 -5.81
C GLU A 263 -5.70 -30.42 -4.99
N PHE A 264 -6.22 -29.29 -4.51
CA PHE A 264 -5.45 -28.39 -3.68
C PHE A 264 -5.19 -29.03 -2.30
N ALA A 265 -3.92 -29.24 -1.97
CA ALA A 265 -3.50 -29.79 -0.70
C ALA A 265 -2.20 -29.11 -0.24
N VAL A 266 -2.28 -28.37 0.86
CA VAL A 266 -1.11 -27.72 1.44
C VAL A 266 -0.18 -28.78 2.04
N ALA A 267 1.09 -28.79 1.63
CA ALA A 267 2.09 -29.71 2.15
C ALA A 267 2.36 -29.47 3.65
N ASP A 268 2.58 -30.54 4.41
CA ASP A 268 2.86 -30.48 5.87
C ASP A 268 4.11 -29.63 6.22
N SER A 269 5.00 -29.42 5.27
CA SER A 269 6.20 -28.59 5.41
C SER A 269 5.92 -27.09 5.35
N VAL A 270 4.74 -26.66 4.89
CA VAL A 270 4.37 -25.25 4.77
C VAL A 270 4.17 -24.67 6.17
N PRO A 271 4.89 -23.59 6.53
CA PRO A 271 4.74 -22.98 7.84
C PRO A 271 3.36 -22.33 8.01
N THR A 272 2.97 -22.11 9.25
CA THR A 272 1.71 -21.44 9.59
C THR A 272 1.99 -20.03 10.12
N GLU A 273 1.29 -19.02 9.61
CA GLU A 273 1.38 -17.65 10.14
C GLU A 273 0.66 -17.52 11.50
N PRO A 274 0.90 -16.45 12.29
CA PRO A 274 0.38 -16.32 13.66
C PRO A 274 -1.14 -16.51 13.87
N ARG A 275 -1.99 -16.31 12.85
CA ARG A 275 -3.44 -16.57 12.93
C ARG A 275 -3.83 -17.98 12.45
N GLY A 276 -2.88 -18.88 12.25
CA GLY A 276 -3.16 -20.28 11.97
C GLY A 276 -3.37 -20.63 10.49
N ARG A 277 -3.13 -19.69 9.55
CA ARG A 277 -3.22 -19.97 8.11
C ARG A 277 -1.88 -20.46 7.57
N PRO A 278 -1.87 -21.39 6.59
CA PRO A 278 -0.63 -21.72 5.89
C PRO A 278 -0.05 -20.48 5.21
N LEU A 279 1.27 -20.31 5.29
CA LEU A 279 2.01 -19.23 4.67
C LEU A 279 2.86 -19.77 3.52
N LEU A 280 2.37 -19.58 2.31
CA LEU A 280 3.05 -19.99 1.09
C LEU A 280 4.13 -18.97 0.71
N ALA A 281 5.22 -19.45 0.12
CA ALA A 281 6.22 -18.61 -0.50
C ALA A 281 5.93 -18.47 -2.00
N VAL A 282 5.81 -17.24 -2.48
CA VAL A 282 5.75 -16.88 -3.90
C VAL A 282 7.01 -16.08 -4.21
N ASN A 283 8.02 -16.75 -4.74
CA ASN A 283 9.30 -16.12 -4.99
C ASN A 283 10.07 -16.72 -6.17
N SER A 284 10.99 -15.91 -6.70
CA SER A 284 11.78 -16.25 -7.89
C SER A 284 13.24 -16.69 -7.60
N GLY A 285 13.54 -17.15 -6.37
CA GLY A 285 14.85 -17.72 -6.05
C GLY A 285 15.30 -17.61 -4.59
N ASP A 286 16.58 -17.94 -4.36
CA ASP A 286 17.23 -17.79 -3.06
C ASP A 286 17.38 -16.31 -2.70
N TYR A 287 17.09 -15.98 -1.44
CA TYR A 287 17.14 -14.60 -0.96
C TYR A 287 18.38 -14.30 -0.10
N SER A 288 18.99 -13.12 -0.30
CA SER A 288 19.88 -12.52 0.68
C SER A 288 19.61 -11.01 0.83
N GLY A 289 19.31 -10.53 2.05
CA GLY A 289 19.17 -9.10 2.36
C GLY A 289 17.95 -8.76 3.22
N ASP A 290 17.53 -7.49 3.18
CA ASP A 290 16.22 -7.03 3.63
C ASP A 290 15.51 -6.29 2.48
N HIS A 291 14.70 -7.01 1.72
CA HIS A 291 13.88 -6.51 0.62
C HIS A 291 12.44 -6.53 1.08
N GLY A 292 11.64 -5.62 0.54
CA GLY A 292 10.22 -5.57 0.86
C GLY A 292 9.57 -6.93 0.69
N GLU A 293 8.88 -7.36 1.72
CA GLU A 293 8.02 -8.54 1.72
C GLU A 293 6.58 -8.03 1.80
N SER A 294 5.78 -8.40 0.80
CA SER A 294 4.34 -8.19 0.84
C SER A 294 3.69 -9.49 1.31
N ILE A 295 2.82 -9.41 2.31
CA ILE A 295 2.03 -10.55 2.75
C ILE A 295 0.59 -10.33 2.32
N HIS A 296 0.11 -11.28 1.53
CA HIS A 296 -1.22 -11.32 0.95
C HIS A 296 -2.03 -12.41 1.65
N PHE A 297 -3.36 -12.32 1.52
CA PHE A 297 -4.27 -13.25 2.16
C PHE A 297 -5.49 -13.47 1.28
N GLY A 298 -5.89 -14.73 1.14
CA GLY A 298 -6.99 -15.07 0.25
C GLY A 298 -7.36 -16.53 0.25
N ASP A 299 -8.11 -16.95 -0.75
CA ASP A 299 -8.29 -18.35 -1.14
C ASP A 299 -7.31 -18.74 -2.27
N ILE A 300 -7.53 -19.91 -2.88
CA ILE A 300 -6.68 -20.40 -3.96
C ILE A 300 -6.81 -19.57 -5.24
N SER A 301 -8.00 -19.07 -5.57
CA SER A 301 -8.19 -18.27 -6.78
C SER A 301 -7.48 -16.93 -6.64
N GLU A 302 -7.57 -16.29 -5.46
CA GLU A 302 -6.83 -15.07 -5.13
C GLU A 302 -5.30 -15.31 -5.19
N LEU A 303 -4.80 -16.45 -4.68
CA LEU A 303 -3.37 -16.80 -4.79
C LEU A 303 -2.93 -16.94 -6.26
N LEU A 304 -3.70 -17.64 -7.10
CA LEU A 304 -3.33 -17.91 -8.49
C LEU A 304 -3.36 -16.65 -9.34
N GLU A 305 -4.24 -15.71 -9.04
CA GLU A 305 -4.27 -14.37 -9.63
C GLU A 305 -2.98 -13.61 -9.29
N ASP A 306 -2.64 -13.51 -8.01
CA ASP A 306 -1.43 -12.85 -7.50
C ASP A 306 -0.14 -13.48 -8.08
N VAL A 307 -0.04 -14.82 -8.11
CA VAL A 307 1.09 -15.52 -8.74
C VAL A 307 1.16 -15.20 -10.24
N GLY A 308 0.01 -15.13 -10.91
CA GLY A 308 -0.06 -14.77 -12.32
C GLY A 308 0.44 -13.35 -12.58
N GLU A 309 0.02 -12.38 -11.75
CA GLU A 309 0.52 -11.01 -11.78
C GLU A 309 2.03 -10.95 -11.54
N TYR A 310 2.50 -11.66 -10.52
CA TYR A 310 3.91 -11.73 -10.18
C TYR A 310 4.75 -12.25 -11.36
N ILE A 311 4.35 -13.34 -12.02
CA ILE A 311 5.11 -13.89 -13.16
C ILE A 311 4.81 -13.22 -14.50
N GLY A 312 3.88 -12.25 -14.54
CA GLY A 312 3.47 -11.58 -15.77
C GLY A 312 2.70 -12.48 -16.75
N MET A 313 2.08 -13.57 -16.29
CA MET A 313 1.32 -14.49 -17.12
C MET A 313 0.03 -14.92 -16.43
N LYS A 314 -1.09 -14.87 -17.16
CA LYS A 314 -2.39 -15.29 -16.63
C LYS A 314 -2.35 -16.77 -16.23
N ILE A 315 -2.90 -17.06 -15.05
CA ILE A 315 -3.17 -18.42 -14.58
C ILE A 315 -4.68 -18.63 -14.55
N ILE A 316 -5.15 -19.68 -15.20
CA ILE A 316 -6.55 -20.11 -15.14
C ILE A 316 -6.68 -21.18 -14.06
N ASP A 317 -7.57 -20.94 -13.10
CA ASP A 317 -7.91 -21.88 -12.04
C ASP A 317 -8.89 -22.94 -12.57
N GLU A 318 -8.38 -24.15 -12.82
CA GLU A 318 -9.15 -25.38 -13.06
C GLU A 318 -8.98 -26.37 -11.89
N THR A 319 -8.72 -25.86 -10.68
CA THR A 319 -8.55 -26.68 -9.48
C THR A 319 -9.91 -27.06 -8.88
N THR A 320 -9.93 -28.08 -8.02
CA THR A 320 -11.10 -28.36 -7.20
C THR A 320 -11.23 -27.27 -6.13
N SER A 321 -12.38 -26.59 -6.09
CA SER A 321 -12.65 -25.51 -5.13
C SER A 321 -12.33 -25.92 -3.68
N SER A 322 -11.62 -25.06 -2.97
CA SER A 322 -11.31 -25.21 -1.55
C SER A 322 -11.68 -23.94 -0.79
N ASP A 323 -12.38 -24.08 0.32
CA ASP A 323 -12.69 -22.96 1.23
C ASP A 323 -11.50 -22.59 2.13
N GLN A 324 -10.34 -23.20 1.91
CA GLN A 324 -9.15 -22.98 2.73
C GLN A 324 -8.60 -21.56 2.53
N ARG A 325 -8.49 -20.81 3.63
CA ARG A 325 -7.85 -19.48 3.63
C ARG A 325 -6.34 -19.60 3.78
N LEU A 326 -5.62 -18.87 2.96
CA LEU A 326 -4.18 -18.88 2.82
C LEU A 326 -3.59 -17.52 3.19
N ALA A 327 -2.31 -17.54 3.48
CA ALA A 327 -1.44 -16.38 3.40
C ALA A 327 -0.32 -16.70 2.40
N TRP A 328 0.16 -15.72 1.66
CA TRP A 328 1.37 -15.89 0.86
C TRP A 328 2.27 -14.67 0.98
N SER A 329 3.56 -14.95 0.89
CA SER A 329 4.62 -13.96 0.90
C SER A 329 5.16 -13.79 -0.51
N GLU A 330 5.06 -12.56 -1.00
CA GLU A 330 5.72 -12.12 -2.21
C GLU A 330 6.94 -11.29 -1.85
N ARG A 331 8.09 -11.72 -2.33
CA ARG A 331 9.35 -11.04 -2.12
C ARG A 331 9.94 -10.58 -3.45
N TRP A 332 10.58 -9.43 -3.41
CA TRP A 332 11.35 -8.87 -4.52
C TRP A 332 12.80 -9.35 -4.36
N TYR A 333 13.46 -9.80 -5.43
CA TYR A 333 14.82 -10.35 -5.37
C TYR A 333 15.79 -9.65 -6.29
N ASP A 334 17.05 -9.60 -5.89
CA ASP A 334 18.17 -9.49 -6.82
C ASP A 334 18.83 -10.87 -6.89
N ARG A 335 19.02 -11.45 -8.08
CA ARG A 335 19.87 -12.65 -8.18
C ARG A 335 21.32 -12.24 -7.90
N PRO A 336 22.06 -12.93 -7.01
CA PRO A 336 23.40 -12.52 -6.60
C PRO A 336 24.45 -12.56 -7.72
N ASP A 337 24.15 -13.17 -8.87
CA ASP A 337 25.01 -13.28 -10.04
C ASP A 337 24.70 -12.24 -11.14
N LEU A 338 23.62 -11.47 -11.02
CA LEU A 338 23.26 -10.39 -11.94
C LEU A 338 23.72 -9.05 -11.36
N ALA A 339 24.80 -8.51 -11.94
CA ALA A 339 25.42 -7.27 -11.50
C ALA A 339 24.46 -6.06 -11.60
N SER A 340 23.77 -5.72 -10.50
CA SER A 340 23.22 -4.38 -10.18
C SER A 340 22.57 -3.56 -11.31
N GLN A 341 22.04 -4.19 -12.35
CA GLN A 341 21.35 -3.55 -13.46
C GLN A 341 19.85 -3.70 -13.26
N GLY A 342 19.34 -3.08 -12.19
CA GLY A 342 18.00 -2.47 -12.09
C GLY A 342 16.72 -3.24 -12.45
N GLU A 343 16.78 -4.47 -12.94
CA GLU A 343 15.63 -5.23 -13.42
C GLU A 343 15.62 -6.59 -12.77
N PHE A 344 14.72 -6.74 -11.80
CA PHE A 344 14.39 -8.03 -11.20
C PHE A 344 13.90 -8.97 -12.30
N GLN A 345 14.65 -10.04 -12.57
CA GLN A 345 14.23 -11.07 -13.52
C GLN A 345 13.47 -12.17 -12.78
N ILE A 346 12.17 -12.20 -13.01
CA ILE A 346 11.29 -13.25 -12.53
C ILE A 346 11.46 -14.48 -13.42
N ASP A 347 11.61 -15.65 -12.81
CA ASP A 347 11.67 -16.95 -13.46
C ASP A 347 10.35 -17.68 -13.21
N PRO A 348 9.39 -17.62 -14.15
CA PRO A 348 8.06 -18.20 -13.98
C PRO A 348 8.12 -19.69 -13.63
N ALA A 349 9.02 -20.45 -14.26
CA ALA A 349 9.14 -21.88 -14.03
C ALA A 349 9.58 -22.20 -12.59
N PHE A 350 10.46 -21.39 -12.01
CA PHE A 350 10.86 -21.53 -10.61
C PHE A 350 9.68 -21.25 -9.67
N VAL A 351 8.98 -20.12 -9.87
CA VAL A 351 7.84 -19.71 -9.03
C VAL A 351 6.75 -20.77 -9.06
N LEU A 352 6.35 -21.21 -10.27
CA LEU A 352 5.30 -22.20 -10.46
C LEU A 352 5.67 -23.56 -9.84
N ARG A 353 6.93 -23.99 -9.96
CA ARG A 353 7.40 -25.21 -9.28
C ARG A 353 7.32 -25.07 -7.76
N LEU A 354 7.73 -23.94 -7.22
CA LEU A 354 7.67 -23.69 -5.78
C LEU A 354 6.22 -23.69 -5.27
N VAL A 355 5.29 -23.07 -6.00
CA VAL A 355 3.86 -23.12 -5.64
C VAL A 355 3.33 -24.54 -5.75
N ALA A 356 3.68 -25.28 -6.81
CA ALA A 356 3.32 -26.68 -6.99
C ALA A 356 3.80 -27.57 -5.83
N ASP A 357 5.06 -27.43 -5.41
CA ASP A 357 5.65 -28.20 -4.32
C ASP A 357 4.94 -27.97 -2.97
N GLN A 358 4.40 -26.76 -2.76
CA GLN A 358 3.68 -26.40 -1.52
C GLN A 358 2.19 -26.76 -1.53
N THR A 359 1.59 -26.92 -2.71
CA THR A 359 0.12 -27.01 -2.87
C THR A 359 -0.36 -28.28 -3.58
N GLY A 360 0.56 -29.09 -4.12
CA GLY A 360 0.25 -30.27 -4.93
C GLY A 360 -0.30 -29.97 -6.33
N LEU A 361 -0.44 -28.68 -6.69
CA LEU A 361 -0.99 -28.26 -7.96
C LEU A 361 -0.04 -28.53 -9.13
N GLN A 362 -0.61 -28.66 -10.32
CA GLN A 362 0.11 -28.78 -11.58
C GLN A 362 -0.17 -27.56 -12.44
N PHE A 363 0.88 -26.99 -13.03
CA PHE A 363 0.78 -25.87 -13.96
C PHE A 363 1.12 -26.35 -15.37
N VAL A 364 0.21 -26.14 -16.30
CA VAL A 364 0.37 -26.57 -17.69
C VAL A 364 0.19 -25.37 -18.61
N GLU A 365 1.17 -25.12 -19.47
CA GLU A 365 1.03 -24.12 -20.54
C GLU A 365 -0.09 -24.51 -21.50
N SER A 366 -0.92 -23.54 -21.86
CA SER A 366 -2.02 -23.76 -22.78
C SER A 366 -2.34 -22.50 -23.56
N SER A 367 -2.89 -22.66 -24.76
CA SER A 367 -3.57 -21.56 -25.45
C SER A 367 -5.03 -21.52 -25.00
N ARG A 368 -5.50 -20.36 -24.58
CA ARG A 368 -6.88 -20.14 -24.14
C ARG A 368 -7.38 -18.80 -24.67
N THR A 369 -8.67 -18.76 -25.01
CA THR A 369 -9.36 -17.49 -25.22
C THR A 369 -9.50 -16.80 -23.87
N THR A 370 -8.91 -15.62 -23.74
CA THR A 370 -8.99 -14.80 -22.54
C THR A 370 -9.58 -13.46 -22.86
N ARG A 371 -10.32 -12.92 -21.89
CA ARG A 371 -10.85 -11.57 -21.94
C ARG A 371 -9.77 -10.61 -21.44
N ILE A 372 -9.41 -9.63 -22.28
CA ILE A 372 -8.39 -8.62 -21.96
C ILE A 372 -8.96 -7.21 -22.13
N LEU A 373 -8.37 -6.25 -21.42
CA LEU A 373 -8.63 -4.83 -21.58
C LEU A 373 -7.55 -4.22 -22.47
N GLY A 374 -7.93 -3.51 -23.54
CA GLY A 374 -6.95 -2.80 -24.36
C GLY A 374 -7.54 -1.59 -25.06
N VAL A 375 -6.69 -0.91 -25.84
CA VAL A 375 -7.11 0.21 -26.70
C VAL A 375 -7.65 -0.37 -28.02
N ILE A 376 -8.82 0.09 -28.45
CA ILE A 376 -9.41 -0.29 -29.75
C ILE A 376 -9.52 0.93 -30.67
N GLY A 377 -9.12 0.77 -31.93
CA GLY A 377 -9.40 1.73 -33.01
C GLY A 377 -8.49 2.96 -33.11
N GLU A 378 -7.16 2.78 -33.12
CA GLU A 378 -6.21 3.85 -33.50
C GLU A 378 -6.21 4.17 -35.00
#